data_AF-A0A8H8A377-F1
#
_entry.id   AF-A0A8H8A377-F1
#
_cell.length_a   1.000
_cell.length_b   1.000
_cell.length_c   1.000
_cell.angle_alpha   90.00
_cell.angle_beta   90.00
_cell.angle_gamma   90.00
#
_symmetry.space_group_name_H-M   'P 1'
#
loop_
_entity.id
_entity.type
_entity.pdbx_description
1 polymer ?
#
loop_
_entity_poly.entity_id
_entity_poly.type
_entity_poly.pdbx_seq_one_letter_code
_entity_poly.pdbx_strand_id
1 'polypeptide(L)'
;MKLSKHRFKNLNKVRRIKLLKSGKPVRNKEGKIIKHADFQSKEVPNARVQPDRRWFNSTRVISQNTLDLFRQSFSQKLNDPYQVLLKQRKLPVSLLSEPSKISKTHIIDMEPFYDTFGPKAKRKRSRLSVVSIENLAESASQSYDDFTKKNSYELKIFDNYAQESHSAVFSKGKSKRIWNELYKVLQKVIISIIITTGTRCRYIEQYLRKEKPHKHMIFLLNKCDLIPTWCTKQWIKQLSKEYPTLAFHASINNPFGKGSLIQLLRQFSVLHSDKRQISVGFIGYPNTGKSSVINTLKSKKVCNVAPIPGETKVWQYIRMTSKIFMIDCPGIVPPNDNDNETEIIMKGVFRVEKISNPEQHIYAILNRCETKHLEKTYEISGWENDPIKFLELLARKTGKLLKGGEADESNIAKMVINDFIRGKIPWFVAPIKDNSPTSELPTVLVKD
;
A
#
# COMPACT_ATOMS: atom_id res chain seq x y z
N MET A 1 35.63 18.97 -43.13
CA MET A 1 35.40 17.84 -42.20
C MET A 1 34.19 18.06 -41.23
N LYS A 2 33.00 18.47 -41.70
CA LYS A 2 31.83 18.78 -40.82
C LYS A 2 30.46 18.31 -41.36
N LEU A 3 30.39 17.24 -42.14
CA LEU A 3 29.11 16.73 -42.68
C LEU A 3 28.66 15.36 -42.12
N SER A 4 29.45 14.67 -41.28
CA SER A 4 29.09 13.33 -40.80
C SER A 4 28.29 13.27 -39.48
N LYS A 5 28.08 14.39 -38.76
CA LYS A 5 27.39 14.38 -37.45
C LYS A 5 25.85 14.36 -37.52
N HIS A 6 25.25 14.44 -38.71
CA HIS A 6 23.81 14.67 -38.88
C HIS A 6 22.94 13.45 -39.22
N ARG A 7 23.50 12.28 -39.57
CA ARG A 7 22.70 11.11 -40.00
C ARG A 7 21.74 10.55 -38.93
N PHE A 8 22.00 10.76 -37.64
CA PHE A 8 21.25 10.10 -36.55
C PHE A 8 20.40 11.03 -35.65
N LYS A 9 20.33 12.33 -35.95
CA LYS A 9 19.71 13.33 -35.06
C LYS A 9 18.85 14.34 -35.81
N ASN A 10 17.54 14.13 -35.79
CA ASN A 10 16.55 15.10 -36.27
C ASN A 10 16.58 16.39 -35.43
N LEU A 11 16.16 17.52 -36.01
CA LEU A 11 16.19 18.85 -35.38
C LEU A 11 15.52 18.87 -33.99
N ASN A 12 14.37 18.19 -33.83
CA ASN A 12 13.68 18.09 -32.53
C ASN A 12 14.51 17.37 -31.47
N LYS A 13 15.26 16.33 -31.86
CA LYS A 13 16.17 15.61 -30.97
C LYS A 13 17.37 16.48 -30.59
N VAL A 14 17.89 17.26 -31.53
CA VAL A 14 18.95 18.25 -31.28
C VAL A 14 18.48 19.32 -30.30
N ARG A 15 17.29 19.90 -30.49
CA ARG A 15 16.69 20.88 -29.56
C ARG A 15 16.53 20.31 -28.15
N ARG A 16 16.03 19.08 -28.01
CA ARG A 16 15.89 18.42 -26.69
C ARG A 16 17.24 18.15 -26.02
N ILE A 17 18.27 17.75 -26.76
CA ILE A 17 19.61 17.56 -26.19
C ILE A 17 20.23 18.91 -25.81
N LYS A 18 20.01 19.95 -26.61
CA LYS A 18 20.42 21.33 -26.29
C LYS A 18 19.77 21.78 -24.98
N LEU A 19 18.48 21.52 -24.75
CA LEU A 19 17.79 21.82 -23.49
C LEU A 19 18.50 21.26 -22.25
N LEU A 20 19.04 20.05 -22.31
CA LEU A 20 19.78 19.46 -21.17
C LEU A 20 21.11 20.18 -20.87
N LYS A 21 21.60 20.99 -21.81
CA LYS A 21 22.85 21.76 -21.70
C LYS A 21 22.61 23.25 -21.58
N SER A 22 21.49 23.77 -22.09
CA SER A 22 21.11 25.17 -22.09
C SER A 22 20.26 25.47 -20.87
N GLY A 23 20.90 26.06 -19.86
CA GLY A 23 20.23 26.56 -18.64
C GLY A 23 21.09 27.60 -17.92
N LYS A 24 22.10 28.12 -18.60
CA LYS A 24 23.04 29.11 -18.05
C LYS A 24 22.87 30.43 -18.78
N PRO A 25 22.98 31.57 -18.08
CA PRO A 25 22.98 32.87 -18.73
C PRO A 25 24.25 33.04 -19.58
N VAL A 26 24.13 33.75 -20.70
CA VAL A 26 25.28 34.13 -21.53
C VAL A 26 25.78 35.49 -21.06
N ARG A 27 27.09 35.61 -20.83
CA ARG A 27 27.74 36.83 -20.33
C ARG A 27 28.78 37.36 -21.32
N ASN A 28 29.01 38.66 -21.32
CA ASN A 28 30.13 39.28 -22.03
C ASN A 28 31.43 39.10 -21.23
N LYS A 29 32.56 39.58 -21.78
CA LYS A 29 33.88 39.52 -21.10
C LYS A 29 33.91 40.29 -19.78
N GLU A 30 33.11 41.36 -19.65
CA GLU A 30 32.95 42.16 -18.43
C GLU A 30 32.05 41.48 -17.37
N GLY A 31 31.46 40.32 -17.67
CA GLY A 31 30.55 39.61 -16.77
C GLY A 31 29.08 40.05 -16.80
N LYS A 32 28.72 41.05 -17.62
CA LYS A 32 27.32 41.47 -17.83
C LYS A 32 26.54 40.41 -18.62
N ILE A 33 25.32 40.13 -18.18
CA ILE A 33 24.43 39.14 -18.81
C ILE A 33 23.91 39.71 -20.13
N ILE A 34 24.27 39.08 -21.25
CA ILE A 34 23.75 39.40 -22.60
C ILE A 34 22.40 38.70 -22.81
N LYS A 35 22.31 37.44 -22.35
CA LYS A 35 21.10 36.63 -22.48
C LYS A 35 20.81 35.94 -21.15
N HIS A 36 19.63 36.21 -20.60
CA HIS A 36 19.14 35.52 -19.42
C HIS A 36 19.04 34.01 -19.65
N ALA A 37 19.15 33.23 -18.58
CA ALA A 37 18.87 31.80 -18.66
C ALA A 37 17.41 31.57 -19.07
N ASP A 38 17.14 30.41 -19.67
CA ASP A 38 15.78 30.03 -20.07
C ASP A 38 14.83 30.13 -18.86
N PHE A 39 13.67 30.77 -19.05
CA PHE A 39 12.65 31.03 -18.01
C PHE A 39 13.09 31.97 -16.87
N GLN A 40 14.15 32.78 -17.05
CA GLN A 40 14.62 33.76 -16.06
C GLN A 40 14.68 35.19 -16.64
N SER A 41 13.77 35.53 -17.55
CA SER A 41 13.61 36.90 -18.04
C SER A 41 13.19 37.83 -16.90
N LYS A 42 13.84 38.99 -16.79
CA LYS A 42 13.48 40.03 -15.80
C LYS A 42 12.43 41.01 -16.32
N GLU A 43 12.03 40.90 -17.58
CA GLU A 43 11.01 41.74 -18.19
C GLU A 43 9.66 41.49 -17.53
N VAL A 44 9.03 42.55 -17.03
CA VAL A 44 7.71 42.50 -16.43
C VAL A 44 6.67 42.53 -17.54
N PRO A 45 5.82 41.49 -17.70
CA PRO A 45 4.82 41.48 -18.74
C PRO A 45 3.69 42.45 -18.43
N ASN A 46 3.07 43.03 -19.46
CA ASN A 46 1.84 43.80 -19.30
C ASN A 46 0.66 42.85 -19.03
N ALA A 47 0.29 42.67 -17.76
CA ALA A 47 -0.69 41.68 -17.30
C ALA A 47 -2.14 42.20 -17.29
N ARG A 48 -2.57 42.93 -18.33
CA ARG A 48 -3.95 43.41 -18.45
C ARG A 48 -4.85 42.31 -19.02
N VAL A 49 -6.01 42.10 -18.41
CA VAL A 49 -7.05 41.20 -18.92
C VAL A 49 -8.10 42.05 -19.65
N GLN A 50 -8.27 41.82 -20.95
CA GLN A 50 -9.21 42.58 -21.78
C GLN A 50 -10.66 42.24 -21.42
N PRO A 51 -11.54 43.23 -21.12
CA PRO A 51 -12.94 42.93 -20.81
C PRO A 51 -13.64 42.20 -21.95
N ASP A 52 -14.29 41.07 -21.65
CA ASP A 52 -15.01 40.26 -22.63
C ASP A 52 -16.33 39.75 -22.03
N ARG A 53 -17.43 39.91 -22.77
CA ARG A 53 -18.77 39.42 -22.37
C ARG A 53 -18.79 37.90 -22.16
N ARG A 54 -17.90 37.18 -22.85
CA ARG A 54 -17.79 35.71 -22.75
C ARG A 54 -17.47 35.20 -21.34
N TRP A 55 -16.91 36.03 -20.47
CA TRP A 55 -16.61 35.63 -19.09
C TRP A 55 -17.85 35.39 -18.24
N PHE A 56 -18.95 36.06 -18.57
CA PHE A 56 -20.20 36.00 -17.82
C PHE A 56 -21.17 34.95 -18.35
N ASN A 57 -20.85 34.32 -19.50
CA ASN A 57 -21.65 33.24 -20.05
C ASN A 57 -21.30 31.90 -19.39
N SER A 58 -22.31 31.05 -19.18
CA SER A 58 -22.11 29.69 -18.67
C SER A 58 -21.19 28.89 -19.61
N THR A 59 -20.03 28.47 -19.11
CA THR A 59 -19.02 27.76 -19.91
C THR A 59 -19.29 26.25 -20.03
N ARG A 60 -20.05 25.66 -19.10
CA ARG A 60 -20.47 24.26 -19.11
C ARG A 60 -21.89 24.13 -18.57
N VAL A 61 -22.79 23.58 -19.37
CA VAL A 61 -24.18 23.29 -19.00
C VAL A 61 -24.45 21.82 -19.28
N ILE A 62 -25.19 21.14 -18.39
CA ILE A 62 -25.61 19.75 -18.54
C ILE A 62 -27.13 19.67 -18.28
N SER A 63 -27.85 18.88 -19.08
CA SER A 63 -29.29 18.69 -18.86
C SER A 63 -29.54 17.60 -17.83
N GLN A 64 -30.63 17.69 -17.08
CA GLN A 64 -30.97 16.75 -16.01
C GLN A 64 -31.03 15.30 -16.51
N ASN A 65 -31.73 15.04 -17.62
CA ASN A 65 -31.86 13.69 -18.19
C ASN A 65 -30.49 13.08 -18.55
N THR A 66 -29.57 13.88 -19.09
CA THR A 66 -28.22 13.39 -19.42
C THR A 66 -27.39 13.10 -18.18
N LEU A 67 -27.62 13.85 -17.10
CA LEU A 67 -26.97 13.66 -15.81
C LEU A 67 -27.44 12.36 -15.15
N ASP A 68 -28.73 12.05 -15.21
CA ASP A 68 -29.30 10.81 -14.64
C ASP A 68 -28.83 9.57 -15.40
N LEU A 69 -28.83 9.62 -16.74
CA LEU A 69 -28.23 8.57 -17.59
C LEU A 69 -26.73 8.40 -17.31
N PHE A 70 -26.02 9.50 -17.09
CA PHE A 70 -24.60 9.45 -16.71
C PHE A 70 -24.41 8.78 -15.34
N ARG A 71 -25.24 9.11 -14.34
CA ARG A 71 -25.20 8.48 -13.01
C ARG A 71 -25.40 6.97 -13.08
N GLN A 72 -26.44 6.53 -13.79
CA GLN A 72 -26.76 5.10 -13.93
C GLN A 72 -25.65 4.32 -14.66
N SER A 73 -25.18 4.85 -15.78
CA SER A 73 -24.12 4.19 -16.56
C SER A 73 -22.76 4.20 -15.84
N PHE A 74 -22.49 5.23 -15.04
CA PHE A 74 -21.23 5.34 -14.31
C PHE A 74 -21.20 4.47 -13.05
N SER A 75 -22.32 4.35 -12.32
CA SER A 75 -22.40 3.50 -11.12
C SER A 75 -22.18 2.02 -11.46
N GLN A 76 -22.76 1.53 -12.55
CA GLN A 76 -22.55 0.17 -13.04
C GLN A 76 -21.07 -0.10 -13.36
N LYS A 77 -20.39 0.86 -13.99
CA LYS A 77 -19.00 0.70 -14.44
C LYS A 77 -17.97 0.90 -13.32
N LEU A 78 -18.26 1.72 -12.31
CA LEU A 78 -17.35 1.90 -11.17
C LEU A 78 -17.23 0.65 -10.29
N ASN A 79 -18.29 -0.15 -10.23
CA ASN A 79 -18.33 -1.34 -9.40
C ASN A 79 -17.55 -2.52 -10.02
N ASP A 80 -17.27 -2.48 -11.33
CA ASP A 80 -16.49 -3.51 -12.02
C ASP A 80 -14.98 -3.24 -11.86
N PRO A 81 -14.22 -4.12 -11.18
CA PRO A 81 -12.78 -3.92 -10.95
C PRO A 81 -11.93 -4.03 -12.22
N TYR A 82 -12.46 -4.60 -13.31
CA TYR A 82 -11.74 -4.76 -14.57
C TYR A 82 -11.94 -3.59 -15.55
N GLN A 83 -12.96 -2.76 -15.31
CA GLN A 83 -13.22 -1.59 -16.14
C GLN A 83 -12.42 -0.38 -15.66
N VAL A 84 -11.90 0.37 -16.64
CA VAL A 84 -10.96 1.46 -16.40
C VAL A 84 -11.42 2.73 -17.07
N LEU A 85 -11.51 3.81 -16.28
CA LEU A 85 -11.83 5.15 -16.77
C LEU A 85 -10.58 5.89 -17.25
N LEU A 86 -10.55 6.25 -18.54
CA LEU A 86 -9.38 6.90 -19.14
C LEU A 86 -9.38 8.43 -19.06
N LYS A 87 -10.53 9.06 -19.30
CA LYS A 87 -10.64 10.52 -19.48
C LYS A 87 -11.47 11.20 -18.39
N GLN A 88 -11.03 11.09 -17.13
CA GLN A 88 -11.75 11.68 -15.99
C GLN A 88 -11.78 13.22 -16.01
N ARG A 89 -10.75 13.90 -16.53
CA ARG A 89 -10.65 15.38 -16.51
C ARG A 89 -11.75 16.12 -17.28
N LYS A 90 -12.42 15.43 -18.21
CA LYS A 90 -13.50 16.01 -19.03
C LYS A 90 -14.88 15.71 -18.45
N LEU A 91 -14.99 14.82 -17.46
CA LEU A 91 -16.24 14.35 -16.90
C LEU A 91 -16.57 15.10 -15.61
N PRO A 92 -17.85 15.45 -15.36
CA PRO A 92 -18.27 16.12 -14.14
C PRO A 92 -18.44 15.11 -12.99
N VAL A 93 -17.32 14.51 -12.54
CA VAL A 93 -17.32 13.43 -11.54
C VAL A 93 -17.84 13.90 -10.17
N SER A 94 -17.75 15.19 -9.87
CA SER A 94 -18.31 15.79 -8.65
C SER A 94 -19.82 15.66 -8.53
N LEU A 95 -20.55 15.54 -9.64
CA LEU A 95 -22.01 15.43 -9.66
C LEU A 95 -22.52 14.02 -9.30
N LEU A 96 -21.62 13.07 -9.05
CA LEU A 96 -21.95 11.68 -8.74
C LEU A 96 -22.07 11.41 -7.24
N SER A 97 -21.45 12.24 -6.39
CA SER A 97 -21.44 12.04 -4.94
C SER A 97 -22.52 12.89 -4.28
N GLU A 98 -23.75 12.39 -4.23
CA GLU A 98 -24.71 12.91 -3.26
C GLU A 98 -24.48 12.18 -1.94
N PRO A 99 -24.18 12.89 -0.84
CA PRO A 99 -24.18 12.26 0.47
C PRO A 99 -25.62 11.92 0.82
N SER A 100 -26.00 10.64 0.70
CA SER A 100 -27.29 10.12 1.18
C SER A 100 -27.46 10.20 2.70
N LYS A 101 -26.45 10.71 3.42
CA LYS A 101 -26.52 10.96 4.85
C LYS A 101 -27.11 12.35 5.07
N ILE A 102 -28.37 12.36 5.49
CA ILE A 102 -28.97 13.50 6.19
C ILE A 102 -28.02 13.85 7.34
N SER A 103 -27.35 15.02 7.24
CA SER A 103 -26.55 15.52 8.35
C SER A 103 -27.45 15.66 9.56
N LYS A 104 -27.02 15.13 10.72
CA LYS A 104 -27.70 15.45 11.99
C LYS A 104 -27.87 16.97 12.06
N THR A 105 -29.05 17.41 12.48
CA THR A 105 -29.34 18.85 12.59
C THR A 105 -28.27 19.54 13.44
N HIS A 106 -27.80 20.70 12.98
CA HIS A 106 -26.82 21.49 13.72
C HIS A 106 -27.51 22.10 14.96
N ILE A 107 -27.45 21.39 16.09
CA ILE A 107 -28.09 21.79 17.35
C ILE A 107 -27.60 23.18 17.80
N ILE A 108 -26.35 23.54 17.47
CA ILE A 108 -25.71 24.82 17.81
C ILE A 108 -26.45 26.03 17.21
N ASP A 109 -27.04 25.87 16.02
CA ASP A 109 -27.76 26.95 15.34
C ASP A 109 -29.10 27.26 16.04
N MET A 110 -29.66 26.27 16.73
CA MET A 110 -30.93 26.37 17.46
C MET A 110 -30.71 26.74 18.93
N GLU A 111 -29.67 26.19 19.56
CA GLU A 111 -29.37 26.35 20.98
C GLU A 111 -27.87 26.63 21.16
N PRO A 112 -27.45 27.91 21.13
CA PRO A 112 -26.06 28.28 21.31
C PRO A 112 -25.60 28.01 22.75
N PHE A 113 -24.30 27.72 22.92
CA PHE A 113 -23.76 27.23 24.20
C PHE A 113 -24.09 28.14 25.39
N TYR A 114 -24.00 29.46 25.21
CA TYR A 114 -24.31 30.47 26.22
C TYR A 114 -25.76 30.43 26.72
N ASP A 115 -26.70 30.10 25.84
CA ASP A 115 -28.11 30.00 26.17
C ASP A 115 -28.44 28.62 26.79
N THR A 116 -27.61 27.60 26.55
CA THR A 116 -27.78 26.26 27.14
C THR A 116 -27.10 26.07 28.50
N PHE A 117 -25.93 26.67 28.73
CA PHE A 117 -25.10 26.48 29.93
C PHE A 117 -24.48 27.81 30.37
N GLY A 118 -24.35 28.02 31.68
CA GLY A 118 -23.71 29.19 32.28
C GLY A 118 -24.68 30.15 33.00
N PRO A 119 -24.18 31.31 33.48
CA PRO A 119 -24.94 32.19 34.37
C PRO A 119 -26.16 32.85 33.70
N LYS A 120 -26.17 32.98 32.37
CA LYS A 120 -27.32 33.49 31.59
C LYS A 120 -28.03 32.40 30.78
N ALA A 121 -27.91 31.14 31.19
CA ALA A 121 -28.58 30.02 30.52
C ALA A 121 -30.11 30.21 30.52
N LYS A 122 -30.70 30.11 29.34
CA LYS A 122 -32.15 30.20 29.10
C LYS A 122 -32.83 28.83 29.10
N ARG A 123 -32.08 27.74 28.89
CA ARG A 123 -32.62 26.38 28.89
C ARG A 123 -33.06 25.96 30.29
N LYS A 124 -34.38 25.77 30.48
CA LYS A 124 -34.99 25.35 31.76
C LYS A 124 -35.38 23.88 31.84
N ARG A 125 -35.55 23.19 30.71
CA ARG A 125 -35.95 21.77 30.65
C ARG A 125 -35.05 21.00 29.68
N SER A 126 -34.83 19.72 29.97
CA SER A 126 -34.16 18.81 29.04
C SER A 126 -35.11 18.37 27.93
N ARG A 127 -34.58 18.22 26.71
CA ARG A 127 -35.28 17.50 25.64
C ARG A 127 -34.98 16.02 25.82
N LEU A 128 -35.91 15.28 26.40
CA LEU A 128 -35.83 13.82 26.53
C LEU A 128 -36.37 13.18 25.25
N SER A 129 -35.75 12.09 24.81
CA SER A 129 -36.23 11.27 23.69
C SER A 129 -37.34 10.30 24.10
N VAL A 130 -37.76 10.35 25.37
CA VAL A 130 -38.65 9.37 26.00
C VAL A 130 -39.88 10.09 26.54
N VAL A 131 -41.05 9.46 26.35
CA VAL A 131 -42.36 10.05 26.69
C VAL A 131 -42.84 9.59 28.08
N SER A 132 -42.56 8.35 28.48
CA SER A 132 -43.01 7.77 29.77
C SER A 132 -41.84 7.47 30.71
N ILE A 133 -42.13 7.42 32.02
CA ILE A 133 -41.12 7.09 33.04
C ILE A 133 -40.71 5.62 32.97
N GLU A 134 -41.61 4.74 32.53
CA GLU A 134 -41.37 3.31 32.31
C GLU A 134 -40.31 3.11 31.22
N ASN A 135 -40.46 3.76 30.07
CA ASN A 135 -39.49 3.67 28.98
C ASN A 135 -38.11 4.25 29.38
N LEU A 136 -38.09 5.23 30.28
CA LEU A 136 -36.85 5.79 30.81
C LEU A 136 -36.15 4.78 31.73
N ALA A 137 -36.91 4.08 32.59
CA ALA A 137 -36.39 3.03 33.44
C ALA A 137 -35.85 1.85 32.62
N GLU A 138 -36.57 1.42 31.57
CA GLU A 138 -36.08 0.38 30.65
C GLU A 138 -34.77 0.77 29.96
N SER A 139 -34.69 2.00 29.43
CA SER A 139 -33.46 2.50 28.80
C SER A 139 -32.29 2.62 29.78
N ALA A 140 -32.57 2.97 31.03
CA ALA A 140 -31.57 3.05 32.09
C ALA A 140 -31.02 1.65 32.42
N SER A 141 -31.90 0.66 32.57
CA SER A 141 -31.51 -0.75 32.79
C SER A 141 -30.68 -1.29 31.63
N GLN A 142 -31.08 -1.06 30.38
CA GLN A 142 -30.29 -1.45 29.21
C GLN A 142 -28.92 -0.78 29.17
N SER A 143 -28.85 0.52 29.47
CA SER A 143 -27.57 1.25 29.51
C SER A 143 -26.66 0.73 30.63
N TYR A 144 -27.22 0.29 31.76
CA TYR A 144 -26.48 -0.33 32.85
C TYR A 144 -25.94 -1.70 32.44
N ASP A 145 -26.75 -2.52 31.79
CA ASP A 145 -26.32 -3.80 31.22
C ASP A 145 -25.22 -3.62 30.17
N ASP A 146 -25.33 -2.61 29.32
CA ASP A 146 -24.29 -2.30 28.33
C ASP A 146 -23.00 -1.79 28.98
N PHE A 147 -23.11 -1.00 30.05
CA PHE A 147 -21.96 -0.52 30.82
C PHE A 147 -21.25 -1.68 31.53
N THR A 148 -21.99 -2.53 32.22
CA THR A 148 -21.43 -3.71 32.93
C THR A 148 -20.80 -4.69 31.94
N LYS A 149 -21.41 -4.92 30.77
CA LYS A 149 -20.80 -5.67 29.67
C LYS A 149 -19.48 -5.03 29.24
N LYS A 150 -19.44 -3.72 28.93
CA LYS A 150 -18.19 -3.05 28.51
C LYS A 150 -17.09 -3.12 29.57
N ASN A 151 -17.43 -2.84 30.82
CA ASN A 151 -16.46 -2.85 31.92
C ASN A 151 -15.92 -4.25 32.18
N SER A 152 -16.73 -5.31 32.06
CA SER A 152 -16.23 -6.68 32.22
C SER A 152 -15.21 -7.08 31.15
N TYR A 153 -15.32 -6.57 29.91
CA TYR A 153 -14.31 -6.77 28.87
C TYR A 153 -13.06 -5.87 29.05
N GLU A 154 -13.19 -4.71 29.69
CA GLU A 154 -12.12 -3.72 29.86
C GLU A 154 -11.50 -3.71 31.26
N LEU A 155 -11.63 -4.79 32.04
CA LEU A 155 -10.89 -5.01 33.30
C LEU A 155 -9.37 -5.07 33.01
N LYS A 156 -8.78 -3.92 32.73
CA LYS A 156 -7.35 -3.70 32.73
C LYS A 156 -6.94 -3.68 34.17
N ILE A 157 -6.22 -4.72 34.58
CA ILE A 157 -5.50 -4.74 35.85
C ILE A 157 -4.51 -3.57 35.77
N PHE A 158 -4.86 -2.47 36.44
CA PHE A 158 -3.97 -1.32 36.61
C PHE A 158 -2.96 -1.68 37.69
N ASP A 159 -2.01 -2.54 37.35
CA ASP A 159 -0.82 -2.66 38.17
C ASP A 159 0.06 -1.43 37.96
N ASN A 160 0.71 -0.95 39.03
CA ASN A 160 1.60 0.23 39.00
C ASN A 160 2.90 0.02 38.17
N TYR A 161 2.99 -1.05 37.38
CA TYR A 161 4.14 -1.32 36.51
C TYR A 161 3.93 -0.67 35.14
N ALA A 162 4.86 0.20 34.74
CA ALA A 162 4.90 0.72 33.39
C ALA A 162 5.46 -0.33 32.43
N GLN A 163 4.83 -0.50 31.27
CA GLN A 163 5.40 -1.30 30.19
C GLN A 163 6.68 -0.63 29.66
N GLU A 164 7.68 -1.45 29.29
CA GLU A 164 8.90 -0.95 28.67
C GLU A 164 8.61 -0.17 27.38
N SER A 165 9.42 0.84 27.11
CA SER A 165 9.27 1.64 25.90
C SER A 165 9.55 0.81 24.65
N HIS A 166 8.66 0.88 23.67
CA HIS A 166 8.87 0.26 22.36
C HIS A 166 10.20 0.71 21.74
N SER A 167 10.98 -0.27 21.24
CA SER A 167 12.26 0.01 20.61
C SER A 167 12.12 0.94 19.40
N ALA A 168 13.02 1.92 19.28
CA ALA A 168 13.07 2.84 18.14
C ALA A 168 13.21 2.12 16.78
N VAL A 169 13.62 0.85 16.78
CA VAL A 169 13.67 0.00 15.57
C VAL A 169 12.29 -0.14 14.92
N PHE A 170 11.21 -0.20 15.71
CA PHE A 170 9.83 -0.36 15.22
C PHE A 170 9.28 0.88 14.50
N SER A 171 9.97 2.02 14.59
CA SER A 171 9.66 3.22 13.81
C SER A 171 10.21 3.17 12.37
N LYS A 172 11.08 2.21 12.04
CA LYS A 172 11.65 2.09 10.70
C LYS A 172 10.58 1.70 9.68
N GLY A 173 10.66 2.28 8.48
CA GLY A 173 9.61 2.15 7.46
C GLY A 173 8.47 3.17 7.59
N LYS A 174 8.31 3.81 8.76
CA LYS A 174 7.34 4.89 9.00
C LYS A 174 7.94 6.30 8.80
N SER A 175 9.22 6.41 8.47
CA SER A 175 9.93 7.68 8.33
C SER A 175 9.36 8.59 7.23
N LYS A 176 9.24 9.89 7.52
CA LYS A 176 8.85 10.94 6.55
C LYS A 176 9.65 10.87 5.24
N ARG A 177 10.94 10.55 5.31
CA ARG A 177 11.79 10.40 4.12
C ARG A 177 11.25 9.33 3.16
N ILE A 178 10.90 8.16 3.69
CA ILE A 178 10.42 7.02 2.90
C ILE A 178 9.05 7.33 2.30
N TRP A 179 8.16 7.92 3.11
CA TRP A 179 6.84 8.37 2.65
C TRP A 179 6.93 9.44 1.55
N ASN A 180 7.87 10.38 1.65
CA ASN A 180 8.11 11.36 0.60
C ASN A 180 8.58 10.70 -0.70
N GLU A 181 9.45 9.70 -0.64
CA GLU A 181 9.82 8.95 -1.84
C GLU A 181 8.63 8.19 -2.42
N LEU A 182 7.79 7.57 -1.58
CA LEU A 182 6.56 6.91 -2.02
C LEU A 182 5.63 7.90 -2.75
N TYR A 183 5.35 9.08 -2.18
CA TYR A 183 4.45 10.05 -2.78
C TYR A 183 4.99 10.60 -4.12
N LYS A 184 6.31 10.78 -4.25
CA LYS A 184 6.95 11.10 -5.54
C LYS A 184 6.69 10.02 -6.59
N VAL A 185 6.82 8.74 -6.23
CA VAL A 185 6.52 7.61 -7.12
C VAL A 185 5.03 7.59 -7.47
N LEU A 186 4.16 7.66 -6.46
CA LEU A 186 2.71 7.72 -6.62
C LEU A 186 2.24 8.90 -7.46
N GLN A 187 3.01 9.98 -7.60
CA GLN A 187 2.68 11.10 -8.48
C GLN A 187 3.06 10.82 -9.93
N LYS A 188 4.24 10.24 -10.17
CA LYS A 188 4.80 9.97 -11.51
C LYS A 188 4.18 8.76 -12.20
N VAL A 189 3.69 7.81 -11.43
CA VAL A 189 3.21 6.51 -11.90
C VAL A 189 1.77 6.60 -12.40
N ILE A 190 1.47 5.82 -13.44
CA ILE A 190 0.11 5.62 -13.96
C ILE A 190 -0.48 4.31 -13.43
N ILE A 191 0.37 3.29 -13.25
CA ILE A 191 -0.02 1.95 -12.80
C ILE A 191 0.72 1.60 -11.51
N SER A 192 -0.02 1.48 -10.40
CA SER A 192 0.54 1.07 -9.11
C SER A 192 0.32 -0.42 -8.91
N ILE A 193 1.41 -1.19 -8.92
CA ILE A 193 1.40 -2.60 -8.59
C ILE A 193 1.66 -2.73 -7.10
N ILE A 194 0.65 -3.19 -6.35
CA ILE A 194 0.80 -3.49 -4.92
C ILE A 194 1.16 -4.96 -4.78
N ILE A 195 2.36 -5.23 -4.29
CA ILE A 195 2.83 -6.60 -4.06
C ILE A 195 2.32 -7.08 -2.70
N THR A 196 1.55 -8.15 -2.71
CA THR A 196 0.97 -8.76 -1.51
C THR A 196 1.60 -10.13 -1.28
N THR A 197 1.99 -10.41 -0.03
CA THR A 197 2.39 -11.75 0.46
C THR A 197 1.77 -11.93 1.85
N GLY A 198 0.45 -11.79 1.95
CA GLY A 198 -0.26 -11.62 3.23
C GLY A 198 -0.14 -10.21 3.83
N THR A 199 0.49 -9.26 3.12
CA THR A 199 0.65 -7.86 3.54
C THR A 199 -0.07 -6.93 2.58
N ARG A 200 -1.13 -6.26 3.06
CA ARG A 200 -1.94 -5.31 2.28
C ARG A 200 -1.92 -3.95 2.96
N CYS A 201 -1.67 -2.89 2.19
CA CYS A 201 -1.65 -1.53 2.71
C CYS A 201 -2.94 -0.79 2.32
N ARG A 202 -4.01 -0.99 3.11
CA ARG A 202 -5.32 -0.34 2.87
C ARG A 202 -5.23 1.18 2.83
N TYR A 203 -4.29 1.77 3.57
CA TYR A 203 -4.07 3.22 3.58
C TYR A 203 -3.76 3.78 2.19
N ILE A 204 -2.83 3.15 1.44
CA ILE A 204 -2.45 3.61 0.09
C ILE A 204 -3.59 3.41 -0.89
N GLU A 205 -4.34 2.32 -0.74
CA GLU A 205 -5.49 2.02 -1.61
C GLU A 205 -6.60 3.06 -1.44
N GLN A 206 -6.93 3.40 -0.20
CA GLN A 206 -7.89 4.46 0.11
C GLN A 206 -7.40 5.82 -0.40
N TYR A 207 -6.12 6.13 -0.21
CA TYR A 207 -5.51 7.36 -0.74
C TYR A 207 -5.60 7.42 -2.28
N LEU A 208 -5.23 6.34 -2.98
CA LEU A 208 -5.30 6.27 -4.44
C LEU A 208 -6.74 6.40 -4.94
N ARG A 209 -7.69 5.73 -4.29
CA ARG A 209 -9.11 5.77 -4.65
C ARG A 209 -9.70 7.18 -4.50
N LYS A 210 -9.35 7.89 -3.42
CA LYS A 210 -9.85 9.24 -3.13
C LYS A 210 -9.15 10.33 -3.95
N GLU A 211 -7.81 10.37 -3.91
CA GLU A 211 -7.02 11.48 -4.46
C GLU A 211 -6.66 11.28 -5.93
N LYS A 212 -6.50 10.02 -6.37
CA LYS A 212 -5.91 9.69 -7.69
C LYS A 212 -6.70 8.60 -8.44
N PRO A 213 -8.02 8.77 -8.66
CA PRO A 213 -8.86 7.76 -9.32
C PRO A 213 -8.49 7.47 -10.79
N HIS A 214 -7.70 8.33 -11.43
CA HIS A 214 -7.23 8.16 -12.82
C HIS A 214 -6.04 7.18 -12.93
N LYS A 215 -5.55 6.67 -11.79
CA LYS A 215 -4.43 5.73 -11.73
C LYS A 215 -4.96 4.32 -11.59
N HIS A 216 -4.30 3.40 -12.26
CA HIS A 216 -4.68 1.99 -12.27
C HIS A 216 -3.98 1.27 -11.14
N MET A 217 -4.72 0.47 -10.39
CA MET A 217 -4.18 -0.33 -9.30
C MET A 217 -4.35 -1.81 -9.62
N ILE A 218 -3.27 -2.57 -9.43
CA ILE A 218 -3.20 -4.00 -9.74
C ILE A 218 -2.51 -4.67 -8.55
N PHE A 219 -3.00 -5.83 -8.13
CA PHE A 219 -2.31 -6.61 -7.11
C PHE A 219 -1.42 -7.67 -7.76
N LEU A 220 -0.24 -7.86 -7.17
CA LEU A 220 0.70 -8.89 -7.57
C LEU A 220 1.01 -9.77 -6.35
N LEU A 221 0.46 -10.97 -6.33
CA LEU A 221 0.71 -11.96 -5.31
C LEU A 221 2.06 -12.63 -5.59
N ASN A 222 3.11 -12.15 -4.95
CA ASN A 222 4.47 -12.66 -5.16
C ASN A 222 4.78 -13.81 -4.18
N LYS A 223 5.89 -14.53 -4.40
CA LYS A 223 6.32 -15.67 -3.58
C LYS A 223 5.33 -16.84 -3.56
N CYS A 224 4.63 -17.07 -4.67
CA CYS A 224 3.66 -18.16 -4.78
C CYS A 224 4.31 -19.56 -4.71
N ASP A 225 5.64 -19.64 -4.78
CA ASP A 225 6.44 -20.84 -4.55
C ASP A 225 6.45 -21.32 -3.10
N LEU A 226 6.23 -20.41 -2.14
CA LEU A 226 6.21 -20.76 -0.70
C LEU A 226 4.87 -21.32 -0.24
N ILE A 227 3.84 -21.25 -1.09
CA ILE A 227 2.45 -21.53 -0.73
C ILE A 227 1.90 -22.62 -1.66
N PRO A 228 1.07 -23.54 -1.17
CA PRO A 228 0.38 -24.50 -2.03
C PRO A 228 -0.44 -23.84 -3.15
N THR A 229 -0.55 -24.52 -4.29
CA THR A 229 -1.24 -24.01 -5.49
C THR A 229 -2.72 -23.71 -5.24
N TRP A 230 -3.42 -24.55 -4.47
CA TRP A 230 -4.83 -24.35 -4.12
C TRP A 230 -5.04 -23.06 -3.32
N CYS A 231 -4.13 -22.75 -2.40
CA CYS A 231 -4.20 -21.57 -1.53
C CYS A 231 -3.95 -20.31 -2.37
N THR A 232 -2.94 -20.33 -3.24
CA THR A 232 -2.69 -19.26 -4.22
C THR A 232 -3.91 -18.98 -5.09
N LYS A 233 -4.58 -20.02 -5.60
CA LYS A 233 -5.79 -19.88 -6.43
C LYS A 233 -6.94 -19.22 -5.68
N GLN A 234 -7.16 -19.58 -4.41
CA GLN A 234 -8.19 -18.99 -3.57
C GLN A 234 -7.90 -17.52 -3.25
N TRP A 235 -6.65 -17.17 -2.94
CA TRP A 235 -6.25 -15.78 -2.72
C TRP A 235 -6.48 -14.91 -3.96
N ILE A 236 -6.13 -15.41 -5.15
CA ILE A 236 -6.45 -14.72 -6.43
C ILE A 236 -7.96 -14.51 -6.54
N LYS A 237 -8.77 -15.56 -6.31
CA LYS A 237 -10.25 -15.46 -6.39
C LYS A 237 -10.81 -14.36 -5.49
N GLN A 238 -10.34 -14.27 -4.25
CA GLN A 238 -10.82 -13.26 -3.29
C GLN A 238 -10.39 -11.86 -3.66
N LEU A 239 -9.11 -11.66 -3.95
CA LEU A 239 -8.56 -10.34 -4.25
C LEU A 239 -9.07 -9.81 -5.59
N SER A 240 -9.36 -10.70 -6.55
CA SER A 240 -9.88 -10.37 -7.87
C SER A 240 -11.30 -9.78 -7.83
N LYS A 241 -12.03 -9.94 -6.73
CA LYS A 241 -13.31 -9.24 -6.50
C LYS A 241 -13.12 -7.73 -6.37
N GLU A 242 -11.95 -7.29 -5.91
CA GLU A 242 -11.67 -5.87 -5.65
C GLU A 242 -10.78 -5.22 -6.70
N TYR A 243 -9.72 -5.91 -7.13
CA TYR A 243 -8.76 -5.40 -8.12
C TYR A 243 -8.20 -6.55 -8.95
N PRO A 244 -7.78 -6.29 -10.21
CA PRO A 244 -7.11 -7.31 -11.02
C PRO A 244 -5.87 -7.84 -10.29
N THR A 245 -5.79 -9.16 -10.14
CA THR A 245 -4.71 -9.81 -9.38
C THR A 245 -3.97 -10.84 -10.22
N LEU A 246 -2.66 -10.87 -10.08
CA LEU A 246 -1.78 -11.82 -10.74
C LEU A 246 -0.91 -12.54 -9.71
N ALA A 247 -0.76 -13.86 -9.83
CA ALA A 247 0.28 -14.59 -9.11
C ALA A 247 1.62 -14.49 -9.83
N PHE A 248 2.70 -14.46 -9.04
CA PHE A 248 4.05 -14.26 -9.54
C PHE A 248 5.08 -15.01 -8.69
N HIS A 249 6.05 -15.62 -9.37
CA HIS A 249 7.28 -16.10 -8.75
C HIS A 249 8.45 -15.37 -9.37
N ALA A 250 9.14 -14.56 -8.56
CA ALA A 250 10.25 -13.74 -8.99
C ALA A 250 11.57 -14.51 -8.99
N SER A 251 11.93 -15.06 -10.15
CA SER A 251 13.22 -15.70 -10.40
C SER A 251 13.77 -15.27 -11.76
N ILE A 252 15.08 -15.10 -11.88
CA ILE A 252 15.70 -14.74 -13.17
C ILE A 252 15.64 -15.93 -14.14
N ASN A 253 15.86 -17.14 -13.62
CA ASN A 253 16.01 -18.35 -14.43
C ASN A 253 14.67 -19.04 -14.67
N ASN A 254 13.85 -19.18 -13.61
CA ASN A 254 12.56 -19.89 -13.69
C ASN A 254 11.41 -19.05 -13.15
N PRO A 255 10.98 -17.99 -13.87
CA PRO A 255 9.88 -17.15 -13.41
C PRO A 255 8.50 -17.72 -13.70
N PHE A 256 7.56 -17.50 -12.78
CA PHE A 256 6.12 -17.71 -13.00
C PHE A 256 5.39 -16.37 -13.12
N GLY A 257 4.40 -16.28 -14.02
CA GLY A 257 3.56 -15.07 -14.18
C GLY A 257 4.18 -13.92 -14.98
N LYS A 258 5.45 -14.04 -15.42
CA LYS A 258 6.17 -13.02 -16.22
C LYS A 258 5.44 -12.65 -17.51
N GLY A 259 4.99 -13.63 -18.29
CA GLY A 259 4.30 -13.40 -19.56
C GLY A 259 2.98 -12.64 -19.36
N SER A 260 2.18 -13.08 -18.38
CA SER A 260 0.90 -12.46 -18.03
C SER A 260 1.08 -10.99 -17.60
N LEU A 261 2.05 -10.69 -16.73
CA LEU A 261 2.33 -9.32 -16.31
C LEU A 261 2.80 -8.44 -17.48
N ILE A 262 3.65 -8.95 -18.37
CA ILE A 262 4.09 -8.20 -19.56
C ILE A 262 2.90 -7.94 -20.50
N GLN A 263 2.03 -8.92 -20.71
CA GLN A 263 0.83 -8.77 -21.53
C GLN A 263 -0.11 -7.71 -20.97
N LEU A 264 -0.36 -7.73 -19.65
CA LEU A 264 -1.17 -6.73 -18.98
C LEU A 264 -0.58 -5.32 -19.13
N LEU A 265 0.73 -5.16 -18.92
CA LEU A 265 1.41 -3.87 -19.10
C LEU A 265 1.38 -3.38 -20.55
N ARG A 266 1.40 -4.30 -21.54
CA ARG A 266 1.22 -3.96 -22.96
C ARG A 266 -0.20 -3.50 -23.25
N GLN A 267 -1.23 -4.14 -22.69
CA GLN A 267 -2.62 -3.69 -22.83
C GLN A 267 -2.80 -2.26 -22.32
N PHE A 268 -2.30 -1.94 -21.13
CA PHE A 268 -2.29 -0.56 -20.64
C PHE A 268 -1.46 0.38 -21.54
N SER A 269 -0.43 -0.14 -22.21
CA SER A 269 0.35 0.62 -23.17
C SER A 269 -0.39 1.00 -24.43
N VAL A 270 -1.27 0.13 -24.91
CA VAL A 270 -2.18 0.41 -26.02
C VAL A 270 -3.26 1.38 -25.56
N LEU A 271 -3.80 1.16 -24.36
CA LEU A 271 -4.87 1.97 -23.77
C LEU A 271 -4.48 3.45 -23.57
N HIS A 272 -3.23 3.71 -23.16
CA HIS A 272 -2.65 5.06 -23.06
C HIS A 272 -1.77 5.35 -24.28
N SER A 273 -2.36 5.27 -25.48
CA SER A 273 -1.70 5.58 -26.76
C SER A 273 -1.33 7.05 -26.89
N ASP A 274 -2.12 7.93 -26.29
CA ASP A 274 -1.93 9.38 -26.20
C ASP A 274 -0.64 9.76 -25.46
N LYS A 275 -0.20 8.92 -24.52
CA LYS A 275 1.00 9.15 -23.75
C LYS A 275 2.22 8.56 -24.44
N ARG A 276 3.25 9.39 -24.60
CA ARG A 276 4.55 8.97 -25.13
C ARG A 276 5.18 7.82 -24.34
N GLN A 277 5.00 7.80 -23.02
CA GLN A 277 5.55 6.78 -22.14
C GLN A 277 4.65 6.57 -20.92
N ILE A 278 4.72 5.38 -20.35
CA ILE A 278 3.96 4.96 -19.17
C ILE A 278 4.92 4.55 -18.09
N SER A 279 4.67 5.04 -16.88
CA SER A 279 5.42 4.67 -15.69
C SER A 279 4.59 3.73 -14.82
N VAL A 280 5.20 2.62 -14.41
CA VAL A 280 4.64 1.58 -13.54
C VAL A 280 5.43 1.60 -12.23
N GLY A 281 4.75 1.73 -11.10
CA GLY A 281 5.37 1.76 -9.78
C GLY A 281 5.12 0.46 -9.03
N PHE A 282 6.17 -0.11 -8.46
CA PHE A 282 6.06 -1.26 -7.55
C PHE A 282 6.03 -0.76 -6.11
N ILE A 283 4.94 -1.03 -5.41
CA ILE A 283 4.66 -0.53 -4.06
C ILE A 283 4.33 -1.71 -3.15
N GLY A 284 4.73 -1.65 -1.88
CA GLY A 284 4.42 -2.70 -0.91
C GLY A 284 5.35 -2.67 0.28
N TYR A 285 5.15 -3.62 1.20
CA TYR A 285 6.00 -3.78 2.38
C TYR A 285 7.46 -4.07 2.01
N PRO A 286 8.43 -3.85 2.91
CA PRO A 286 9.78 -4.40 2.78
C PRO A 286 9.75 -5.92 2.53
N ASN A 287 10.79 -6.47 1.90
CA ASN A 287 10.95 -7.91 1.66
C ASN A 287 9.84 -8.67 0.88
N THR A 288 8.87 -7.95 0.31
CA THR A 288 7.85 -8.49 -0.60
C THR A 288 8.39 -8.90 -1.99
N GLY A 289 9.61 -8.47 -2.35
CA GLY A 289 10.26 -8.85 -3.61
C GLY A 289 10.09 -7.86 -4.78
N LYS A 290 9.76 -6.58 -4.53
CA LYS A 290 9.64 -5.50 -5.54
C LYS A 290 10.81 -5.48 -6.53
N SER A 291 12.03 -5.36 -6.03
CA SER A 291 13.26 -5.32 -6.83
C SER A 291 13.51 -6.64 -7.58
N SER A 292 13.15 -7.78 -6.98
CA SER A 292 13.25 -9.10 -7.62
C SER A 292 12.28 -9.27 -8.78
N VAL A 293 11.04 -8.76 -8.66
CA VAL A 293 10.05 -8.74 -9.75
C VAL A 293 10.59 -7.92 -10.93
N ILE A 294 11.19 -6.77 -10.66
CA ILE A 294 11.79 -5.93 -11.72
C ILE A 294 12.95 -6.64 -12.42
N ASN A 295 13.85 -7.28 -11.66
CA ASN A 295 14.96 -8.06 -12.22
C ASN A 295 14.46 -9.22 -13.09
N THR A 296 13.39 -9.89 -12.65
CA THR A 296 12.73 -10.98 -13.36
C THR A 296 12.13 -10.51 -14.68
N LEU A 297 11.41 -9.37 -14.67
CA LEU A 297 10.88 -8.75 -15.88
C LEU A 297 11.98 -8.32 -16.85
N LYS A 298 13.15 -7.94 -16.33
CA LYS A 298 14.33 -7.62 -17.15
C LYS A 298 15.18 -8.81 -17.56
N SER A 299 14.95 -9.99 -16.98
CA SER A 299 15.78 -11.18 -17.15
C SER A 299 17.26 -10.93 -16.82
N LYS A 300 17.55 -9.95 -15.94
CA LYS A 300 18.90 -9.61 -15.50
C LYS A 300 18.87 -8.85 -14.19
N LYS A 301 19.98 -8.89 -13.44
CA LYS A 301 20.14 -8.11 -12.20
C LYS A 301 20.33 -6.63 -12.53
N VAL A 302 19.33 -5.81 -12.26
CA VAL A 302 19.33 -4.35 -12.44
C VAL A 302 19.23 -3.64 -11.09
N CYS A 303 18.30 -4.07 -10.24
CA CYS A 303 18.19 -3.62 -8.85
C CYS A 303 19.02 -4.51 -7.94
N ASN A 304 19.56 -3.90 -6.88
CA ASN A 304 20.12 -4.64 -5.75
C ASN A 304 19.00 -5.39 -5.01
N VAL A 305 19.29 -6.62 -4.62
CA VAL A 305 18.38 -7.50 -3.89
C VAL A 305 19.14 -8.16 -2.76
N ALA A 306 18.54 -8.20 -1.58
CA ALA A 306 19.06 -8.86 -0.40
C ALA A 306 17.87 -9.39 0.43
N PRO A 307 18.05 -10.46 1.23
CA PRO A 307 17.03 -10.96 2.15
C PRO A 307 16.81 -10.03 3.36
N ILE A 308 17.61 -8.96 3.46
CA ILE A 308 17.57 -7.99 4.55
C ILE A 308 16.67 -6.82 4.15
N PRO A 309 15.76 -6.36 5.02
CA PRO A 309 14.93 -5.21 4.70
C PRO A 309 15.73 -3.90 4.62
N GLY A 310 15.24 -2.99 3.80
CA GLY A 310 15.82 -1.65 3.63
C GLY A 310 16.98 -1.57 2.64
N GLU A 311 17.14 -2.57 1.77
CA GLU A 311 18.12 -2.54 0.66
C GLU A 311 17.83 -1.38 -0.30
N THR A 312 16.61 -1.32 -0.82
CA THR A 312 16.16 -0.19 -1.66
C THR A 312 15.81 1.01 -0.79
N LYS A 313 16.70 2.01 -0.76
CA LYS A 313 16.54 3.25 0.05
C LYS A 313 15.94 4.43 -0.71
N VAL A 314 16.11 4.46 -2.03
CA VAL A 314 15.69 5.54 -2.93
C VAL A 314 15.08 4.90 -4.17
N TRP A 315 14.06 5.55 -4.72
CA TRP A 315 13.40 5.07 -5.94
C TRP A 315 14.30 5.20 -7.17
N GLN A 316 14.13 4.31 -8.14
CA GLN A 316 14.96 4.25 -9.34
C GLN A 316 14.10 4.02 -10.60
N TYR A 317 14.45 4.69 -11.70
CA TYR A 317 13.80 4.51 -13.00
C TYR A 317 14.48 3.40 -13.81
N ILE A 318 13.71 2.40 -14.21
CA ILE A 318 14.20 1.26 -14.98
C ILE A 318 13.37 1.12 -16.25
N ARG A 319 14.02 1.28 -17.40
CA ARG A 319 13.36 1.19 -18.70
C ARG A 319 13.07 -0.27 -19.04
N MET A 320 11.81 -0.69 -19.17
CA MET A 320 11.45 -2.04 -19.64
C MET A 320 11.54 -2.11 -21.17
N THR A 321 10.68 -1.34 -21.84
CA THR A 321 10.61 -1.14 -23.29
C THR A 321 10.82 0.35 -23.62
N SER A 322 10.72 0.77 -24.89
CA SER A 322 10.79 2.19 -25.25
C SER A 322 9.63 3.02 -24.66
N LYS A 323 8.47 2.39 -24.46
CA LYS A 323 7.23 3.04 -23.99
C LYS A 323 6.95 2.79 -22.50
N ILE A 324 7.44 1.70 -21.91
CA ILE A 324 7.13 1.32 -20.52
C ILE A 324 8.37 1.45 -19.63
N PHE A 325 8.21 2.22 -18.55
CA PHE A 325 9.20 2.42 -17.50
C PHE A 325 8.67 1.86 -16.19
N MET A 326 9.53 1.17 -15.46
CA MET A 326 9.27 0.64 -14.13
C MET A 326 9.97 1.53 -13.11
N ILE A 327 9.36 1.68 -11.95
CA ILE A 327 9.89 2.42 -10.82
C ILE A 327 9.92 1.50 -9.61
N ASP A 328 11.12 1.26 -9.11
CA ASP A 328 11.32 0.58 -7.83
C ASP A 328 11.14 1.59 -6.69
N CYS A 329 10.47 1.21 -5.62
CA CYS A 329 10.18 2.07 -4.47
C CYS A 329 10.69 1.40 -3.19
N PRO A 330 11.21 2.17 -2.20
CA PRO A 330 11.46 1.62 -0.87
C PRO A 330 10.19 0.98 -0.28
N GLY A 331 10.38 -0.04 0.55
CA GLY A 331 9.28 -0.68 1.27
C GLY A 331 8.66 0.26 2.30
N ILE A 332 7.33 0.24 2.41
CA ILE A 332 6.57 1.10 3.32
C ILE A 332 5.82 0.30 4.36
N VAL A 333 5.64 0.89 5.53
CA VAL A 333 4.86 0.30 6.63
C VAL A 333 3.89 1.38 7.11
N PRO A 334 2.57 1.21 6.91
CA PRO A 334 1.59 2.11 7.48
C PRO A 334 1.69 2.12 9.01
N PRO A 335 1.61 3.28 9.67
CA PRO A 335 1.37 3.33 11.11
C PRO A 335 -0.08 2.88 11.36
N ASN A 336 -0.24 1.64 11.79
CA ASN A 336 -1.49 1.15 12.37
C ASN A 336 -1.26 0.97 13.86
N ASP A 337 -2.16 1.51 14.68
CA ASP A 337 -2.05 1.43 16.14
C ASP A 337 -2.43 0.05 16.68
N ASN A 338 -3.15 -0.75 15.88
CA ASN A 338 -3.56 -2.11 16.24
C ASN A 338 -2.55 -3.21 15.84
N ASP A 339 -1.45 -2.85 15.17
CA ASP A 339 -0.46 -3.85 14.72
C ASP A 339 0.45 -4.24 15.90
N ASN A 340 0.40 -5.51 16.32
CA ASN A 340 1.31 -6.07 17.33
C ASN A 340 2.76 -6.13 16.80
N GLU A 341 3.77 -5.96 17.67
CA GLU A 341 5.18 -6.01 17.29
C GLU A 341 5.57 -7.34 16.63
N THR A 342 5.07 -8.44 17.18
CA THR A 342 5.24 -9.81 16.65
C THR A 342 4.82 -9.90 15.18
N GLU A 343 3.67 -9.32 14.84
CA GLU A 343 3.14 -9.31 13.47
C GLU A 343 4.05 -8.55 12.51
N ILE A 344 4.59 -7.42 12.94
CA ILE A 344 5.47 -6.59 12.09
C ILE A 344 6.81 -7.29 11.87
N ILE A 345 7.34 -7.98 12.90
CA ILE A 345 8.56 -8.78 12.79
C ILE A 345 8.37 -9.94 11.82
N MET A 346 7.27 -10.68 11.95
CA MET A 346 6.97 -11.83 11.07
C MET A 346 6.75 -11.42 9.61
N LYS A 347 6.29 -10.19 9.35
CA LYS A 347 6.21 -9.61 8.00
C LYS A 347 7.58 -9.31 7.38
N GLY A 348 8.68 -9.45 8.13
CA GLY A 348 10.05 -9.24 7.63
C GLY A 348 10.41 -7.78 7.40
N VAL A 349 9.84 -6.87 8.19
CA VAL A 349 10.03 -5.42 8.06
C VAL A 349 11.37 -4.96 8.62
N PHE A 350 11.84 -5.59 9.70
CA PHE A 350 13.01 -5.16 10.46
C PHE A 350 14.17 -6.13 10.30
N ARG A 351 15.37 -5.61 10.61
CA ARG A 351 16.57 -6.42 10.76
C ARG A 351 16.50 -7.14 12.10
N VAL A 352 16.51 -8.47 12.05
CA VAL A 352 16.32 -9.34 13.22
C VAL A 352 17.44 -9.14 14.25
N GLU A 353 18.63 -8.73 13.80
CA GLU A 353 19.79 -8.48 14.66
C GLU A 353 19.59 -7.30 15.63
N LYS A 354 18.60 -6.43 15.40
CA LYS A 354 18.33 -5.24 16.22
C LYS A 354 17.17 -5.43 17.19
N ILE A 355 16.62 -6.63 17.28
CA ILE A 355 15.55 -6.99 18.22
C ILE A 355 16.19 -7.35 19.55
N SER A 356 15.72 -6.74 20.66
CA SER A 356 16.27 -6.96 21.99
C SER A 356 15.91 -8.36 22.53
N ASN A 357 14.61 -8.68 22.59
CA ASN A 357 14.08 -9.92 23.17
C ASN A 357 13.40 -10.80 22.10
N PRO A 358 14.19 -11.48 21.24
CA PRO A 358 13.64 -12.28 20.13
C PRO A 358 12.85 -13.52 20.60
N GLU A 359 13.17 -14.07 21.77
CA GLU A 359 12.56 -15.28 22.35
C GLU A 359 11.04 -15.15 22.50
N GLN A 360 10.56 -13.97 22.92
CA GLN A 360 9.14 -13.68 23.14
C GLN A 360 8.29 -13.86 21.87
N HIS A 361 8.89 -13.79 20.69
CA HIS A 361 8.19 -13.89 19.42
C HIS A 361 8.10 -15.33 18.89
N ILE A 362 8.85 -16.28 19.49
CA ILE A 362 8.92 -17.67 19.02
C ILE A 362 7.61 -18.40 19.21
N TYR A 363 6.90 -18.16 20.32
CA TYR A 363 5.58 -18.73 20.57
C TYR A 363 4.61 -18.51 19.41
N ALA A 364 4.54 -17.28 18.91
CA ALA A 364 3.66 -16.95 17.79
C ALA A 364 4.12 -17.57 16.45
N ILE A 365 5.42 -17.88 16.29
CA ILE A 365 5.94 -18.59 15.11
C ILE A 365 5.54 -20.07 15.19
N LEU A 366 5.71 -20.69 16.36
CA LEU A 366 5.30 -22.09 16.59
C LEU A 366 3.80 -22.27 16.33
N ASN A 367 2.95 -21.34 16.79
CA ASN A 367 1.52 -21.39 16.53
C ASN A 367 1.11 -21.24 15.05
N ARG A 368 1.97 -20.65 14.21
CA ARG A 368 1.71 -20.46 12.78
C ARG A 368 2.22 -21.60 11.90
N CYS A 369 3.22 -22.31 12.38
CA CYS A 369 3.88 -23.37 11.63
C CYS A 369 3.30 -24.71 12.07
N GLU A 370 3.06 -25.61 11.14
CA GLU A 370 2.74 -26.98 11.52
C GLU A 370 3.96 -27.65 12.16
N THR A 371 3.76 -28.35 13.27
CA THR A 371 4.83 -29.02 14.03
C THR A 371 5.64 -29.95 13.13
N LYS A 372 4.97 -30.73 12.27
CA LYS A 372 5.60 -31.63 11.29
C LYS A 372 6.62 -30.94 10.39
N HIS A 373 6.36 -29.69 10.00
CA HIS A 373 7.26 -28.93 9.15
C HIS A 373 8.49 -28.43 9.93
N LEU A 374 8.31 -28.02 11.18
CA LEU A 374 9.41 -27.64 12.07
C LEU A 374 10.31 -28.83 12.40
N GLU A 375 9.71 -29.99 12.75
CA GLU A 375 10.42 -31.24 12.99
C GLU A 375 11.24 -31.64 11.77
N LYS A 376 10.67 -31.58 10.56
CA LYS A 376 11.41 -31.90 9.33
C LYS A 376 12.54 -30.92 9.01
N THR A 377 12.36 -29.64 9.33
CA THR A 377 13.34 -28.59 8.99
C THR A 377 14.53 -28.60 9.94
N TYR A 378 14.28 -28.83 11.22
CA TYR A 378 15.29 -28.78 12.27
C TYR A 378 15.70 -30.16 12.78
N GLU A 379 14.99 -31.23 12.41
CA GLU A 379 15.17 -32.63 12.85
C GLU A 379 15.38 -32.73 14.37
N ILE A 380 14.46 -32.10 15.09
CA ILE A 380 14.26 -32.17 16.54
C ILE A 380 12.79 -32.56 16.78
N SER A 381 12.48 -33.03 17.98
CA SER A 381 11.12 -33.44 18.39
C SER A 381 10.94 -33.24 19.89
N GLY A 382 9.69 -33.23 20.37
CA GLY A 382 9.38 -33.35 21.81
C GLY A 382 9.38 -32.05 22.62
N TRP A 383 9.09 -30.90 22.00
CA TRP A 383 9.01 -29.60 22.71
C TRP A 383 7.61 -29.22 23.21
N GLU A 384 6.56 -29.99 22.91
CA GLU A 384 5.20 -29.80 23.49
C GLU A 384 4.63 -28.37 23.40
N ASN A 385 4.92 -27.64 22.31
CA ASN A 385 4.58 -26.23 22.10
C ASN A 385 5.19 -25.22 23.10
N ASP A 386 6.16 -25.64 23.92
CA ASP A 386 6.94 -24.75 24.76
C ASP A 386 8.08 -24.10 23.93
N PRO A 387 8.08 -22.76 23.76
CA PRO A 387 9.12 -22.04 23.03
C PRO A 387 10.51 -22.22 23.64
N ILE A 388 10.62 -22.28 24.97
CA ILE A 388 11.91 -22.32 25.67
C ILE A 388 12.57 -23.67 25.42
N LYS A 389 11.83 -24.76 25.70
CA LYS A 389 12.27 -26.13 25.41
C LYS A 389 12.64 -26.32 23.92
N PHE A 390 11.89 -25.71 23.01
CA PHE A 390 12.22 -25.73 21.58
C PHE A 390 13.58 -25.05 21.28
N LEU A 391 13.83 -23.88 21.85
CA LEU A 391 15.09 -23.15 21.67
C LEU A 391 16.27 -23.92 22.28
N GLU A 392 16.11 -24.52 23.46
CA GLU A 392 17.16 -25.32 24.11
C GLU A 392 17.53 -26.57 23.30
N LEU A 393 16.55 -27.32 22.81
CA LEU A 393 16.78 -28.50 21.97
C LEU A 393 17.52 -28.12 20.69
N LEU A 394 17.12 -27.00 20.08
CA LEU A 394 17.77 -26.47 18.88
C LEU A 394 19.19 -25.96 19.18
N ALA A 395 19.43 -25.39 20.37
CA ALA A 395 20.74 -24.93 20.83
C ALA A 395 21.74 -26.07 20.91
N ARG A 396 21.32 -27.14 21.60
CA ARG A 396 22.14 -28.34 21.80
C ARG A 396 22.43 -29.02 20.47
N LYS A 397 21.43 -29.11 19.58
CA LYS A 397 21.64 -29.69 18.25
C LYS A 397 22.60 -28.86 17.39
N THR A 398 22.49 -27.53 17.43
CA THR A 398 23.32 -26.64 16.59
C THR A 398 24.68 -26.32 17.21
N GLY A 399 24.94 -26.74 18.45
CA GLY A 399 26.17 -26.43 19.19
C GLY A 399 26.30 -24.95 19.59
N LYS A 400 25.19 -24.18 19.56
CA LYS A 400 25.17 -22.76 19.93
C LYS A 400 24.91 -22.61 21.42
N LEU A 401 25.95 -22.90 22.20
CA LEU A 401 25.93 -22.81 23.65
C LEU A 401 26.85 -21.70 24.13
N LEU A 402 26.47 -21.04 25.22
CA LEU A 402 27.30 -20.10 25.95
C LEU A 402 28.35 -20.86 26.79
N LYS A 403 29.28 -20.10 27.37
CA LYS A 403 30.24 -20.66 28.34
C LYS A 403 29.45 -21.27 29.50
N GLY A 404 29.81 -22.49 29.90
CA GLY A 404 29.08 -23.23 30.94
C GLY A 404 28.02 -24.20 30.39
N GLY A 405 27.81 -24.25 29.07
CA GLY A 405 26.86 -25.19 28.45
C GLY A 405 25.40 -24.73 28.43
N GLU A 406 25.13 -23.49 28.82
CA GLU A 406 23.82 -22.87 28.72
C GLU A 406 23.44 -22.60 27.26
N ALA A 407 22.15 -22.71 26.93
CA ALA A 407 21.65 -22.47 25.58
C ALA A 407 21.67 -20.96 25.24
N ASP A 408 22.18 -20.59 24.06
CA ASP A 408 22.11 -19.20 23.57
C ASP A 408 20.75 -18.93 22.91
N GLU A 409 19.72 -18.79 23.74
CA GLU A 409 18.33 -18.62 23.32
C GLU A 409 18.15 -17.43 22.37
N SER A 410 18.80 -16.30 22.65
CA SER A 410 18.65 -15.06 21.87
C SER A 410 19.15 -15.22 20.44
N ASN A 411 20.35 -15.81 20.24
CA ASN A 411 20.89 -15.98 18.90
C ASN A 411 20.16 -17.07 18.11
N ILE A 412 19.67 -18.10 18.78
CA ILE A 412 18.87 -19.14 18.14
C ILE A 412 17.50 -18.59 17.76
N ALA A 413 16.85 -17.83 18.62
CA ALA A 413 15.58 -17.17 18.30
C ALA A 413 15.74 -16.24 17.09
N LYS A 414 16.83 -15.45 17.01
CA LYS A 414 17.15 -14.63 15.81
C LYS A 414 17.36 -15.50 14.56
N MET A 415 17.97 -16.67 14.69
CA MET A 415 18.15 -17.62 13.58
C MET A 415 16.78 -18.14 13.11
N VAL A 416 15.92 -18.59 14.03
CA VAL A 416 14.59 -19.11 13.71
C VAL A 416 13.71 -18.05 13.05
N ILE A 417 13.70 -16.82 13.57
CA ILE A 417 12.97 -15.70 12.97
C ILE A 417 13.48 -15.41 11.54
N ASN A 418 14.79 -15.45 11.32
CA ASN A 418 15.35 -15.27 9.98
C ASN A 418 14.96 -16.41 9.03
N ASP A 419 15.00 -17.66 9.48
CA ASP A 419 14.61 -18.84 8.70
C ASP A 419 13.11 -18.80 8.34
N PHE A 420 12.26 -18.32 9.26
CA PHE A 420 10.85 -18.05 9.03
C PHE A 420 10.63 -16.97 7.94
N ILE A 421 11.27 -15.81 8.06
CA ILE A 421 11.12 -14.69 7.11
C ILE A 421 11.64 -15.05 5.70
N ARG A 422 12.71 -15.85 5.64
CA ARG A 422 13.32 -16.31 4.38
C ARG A 422 12.50 -17.40 3.70
N GLY A 423 11.53 -18.01 4.38
CA GLY A 423 10.71 -19.09 3.86
C GLY A 423 11.40 -20.45 3.86
N LYS A 424 12.42 -20.65 4.72
CA LYS A 424 13.02 -21.97 4.94
C LYS A 424 12.05 -22.89 5.69
N ILE A 425 11.31 -22.30 6.64
CA ILE A 425 10.18 -22.96 7.30
C ILE A 425 8.94 -22.70 6.44
N PRO A 426 8.28 -23.74 5.90
CA PRO A 426 7.07 -23.55 5.12
C PRO A 426 5.91 -23.19 6.04
N TRP A 427 5.22 -22.09 5.72
CA TRP A 427 4.02 -21.65 6.41
C TRP A 427 3.14 -20.82 5.46
N PHE A 428 1.84 -20.79 5.71
CA PHE A 428 0.92 -19.94 4.97
C PHE A 428 -0.32 -19.62 5.82
N VAL A 429 -0.98 -18.50 5.52
CA VAL A 429 -2.30 -18.19 6.09
C VAL A 429 -3.37 -18.64 5.10
N ALA A 430 -4.28 -19.49 5.56
CA ALA A 430 -5.40 -19.94 4.75
C ALA A 430 -6.34 -18.75 4.44
N PRO A 431 -6.82 -18.62 3.18
CA PRO A 431 -7.81 -17.62 2.83
C PRO A 431 -9.14 -17.93 3.53
N ILE A 432 -9.90 -16.89 3.88
CA ILE A 432 -11.21 -17.03 4.55
C ILE A 432 -12.14 -17.82 3.63
N LYS A 433 -12.70 -18.96 4.07
CA LYS A 433 -13.68 -19.67 3.22
C LYS A 433 -14.89 -18.74 3.03
N ASP A 434 -15.24 -18.44 1.77
CA ASP A 434 -16.51 -17.80 1.48
C ASP A 434 -17.61 -18.78 1.92
N ASN A 435 -18.37 -18.46 2.98
CA ASN A 435 -19.54 -19.24 3.42
C ASN A 435 -20.74 -19.15 2.45
N SER A 436 -20.50 -18.81 1.18
CA SER A 436 -21.51 -18.91 0.13
C SER A 436 -21.72 -20.40 -0.21
N PRO A 437 -22.95 -20.94 -0.21
CA PRO A 437 -23.18 -22.29 -0.67
C PRO A 437 -22.60 -22.42 -2.07
N THR A 438 -21.80 -23.45 -2.27
CA THR A 438 -21.15 -23.81 -3.53
C THR A 438 -22.19 -23.84 -4.66
N SER A 439 -22.30 -22.74 -5.40
CA SER A 439 -22.78 -22.80 -6.77
C SER A 439 -21.66 -23.34 -7.64
N GLU A 440 -22.03 -24.34 -8.42
CA GLU A 440 -21.21 -25.18 -9.27
C GLU A 440 -20.17 -24.37 -10.06
N LEU A 441 -18.93 -24.85 -10.00
CA LEU A 441 -17.87 -24.40 -10.90
C LEU A 441 -18.29 -24.76 -12.34
N PRO A 442 -18.22 -23.84 -13.32
CA PRO A 442 -18.34 -24.23 -14.71
C PRO A 442 -17.17 -25.15 -15.07
N THR A 443 -17.51 -26.39 -15.40
CA THR A 443 -16.63 -27.43 -15.94
C THR A 443 -15.95 -26.87 -17.20
N VAL A 444 -14.65 -26.60 -17.11
CA VAL A 444 -13.84 -26.37 -18.32
C VAL A 444 -13.66 -27.74 -18.96
N LEU A 445 -14.46 -28.00 -19.99
CA LEU A 445 -14.27 -29.10 -20.93
C LEU A 445 -12.87 -28.94 -21.54
N VAL A 446 -11.93 -29.76 -21.08
CA VAL A 446 -10.77 -30.14 -21.88
C VAL A 446 -11.34 -31.09 -22.94
N LYS A 447 -11.42 -30.63 -24.18
CA LYS A 447 -11.48 -31.53 -25.33
C LYS A 447 -10.06 -32.06 -25.56
N ASP A 448 -10.01 -33.35 -25.86
CA ASP A 448 -8.82 -34.17 -26.14
C ASP A 448 -7.80 -33.50 -27.08
#